data_AF-A0AAV1K6U9-F1
#
_entry.id   AF-A0AAV1K6U9-F1
#
_cell.length_a   1.000
_cell.length_b   1.000
_cell.length_c   1.000
_cell.angle_alpha   90.00
_cell.angle_beta   90.00
_cell.angle_gamma   90.00
#
_symmetry.space_group_name_H-M   'P 1'
#
loop_
_entity.id
_entity.type
_entity.pdbx_description
1 polymer ?
#
loop_
_entity_poly.entity_id
_entity_poly.type
_entity_poly.pdbx_seq_one_letter_code
_entity_poly.pdbx_strand_id
1 'polypeptide(L)'
;MQIQTNSIQNIKFGCEYQSRSLVGAQKSVNKAYLHRPSDILPSPLKPSTSNVEIVSKSEEAVQKKTRSEILKKIFKSGPRVFSGPVEKVLKWHKSLQEIGVLVLYEIVAKCVNVRPTETCAKNLVVRDENGPAMQVVYYEIDFLMPEIRPPCTVRVIGKMVAGANRLQAFNVRLATGDDVATLPRRAAVSAHHVYNLCEEYGS
;
A
#
# COMPACT_ATOMS: atom_id res chain seq x y z
N MET A 1 5.92 -0.07 60.70
CA MET A 1 4.92 -0.56 59.72
C MET A 1 5.67 -1.31 58.63
N GLN A 2 5.63 -2.65 58.67
CA GLN A 2 6.27 -3.52 57.67
C GLN A 2 5.26 -3.82 56.56
N ILE A 3 5.63 -3.60 55.30
CA ILE A 3 4.83 -4.01 54.14
C ILE A 3 5.47 -5.29 53.58
N GLN A 4 4.75 -6.40 53.72
CA GLN A 4 5.09 -7.70 53.12
C GLN A 4 4.78 -7.69 51.63
N THR A 5 5.66 -8.32 50.87
CA THR A 5 5.58 -8.61 49.44
C THR A 5 4.98 -10.00 49.17
N ASN A 6 4.55 -10.18 47.91
CA ASN A 6 4.26 -11.41 47.16
C ASN A 6 2.80 -11.93 47.15
N SER A 7 2.21 -12.05 45.95
CA SER A 7 2.38 -13.28 45.16
C SER A 7 1.86 -13.11 43.72
N ILE A 8 2.59 -13.75 42.80
CA ILE A 8 2.29 -13.91 41.38
C ILE A 8 1.48 -15.20 41.22
N GLN A 9 0.35 -15.16 40.50
CA GLN A 9 -0.30 -16.36 39.99
C GLN A 9 -0.27 -16.37 38.46
N ASN A 10 0.39 -17.41 37.95
CA ASN A 10 0.46 -17.82 36.56
C ASN A 10 -0.92 -18.30 36.08
N ILE A 11 -1.41 -17.75 34.97
CA ILE A 11 -2.51 -18.36 34.21
C ILE A 11 -1.99 -18.76 32.84
N LYS A 12 -1.86 -20.08 32.64
CA LYS A 12 -1.60 -20.74 31.35
C LYS A 12 -2.86 -20.62 30.49
N PHE A 13 -2.72 -20.06 29.29
CA PHE A 13 -3.72 -20.24 28.22
C PHE A 13 -3.17 -21.23 27.19
N GLY A 14 -3.67 -22.46 27.24
CA GLY A 14 -3.58 -23.40 26.13
C GLY A 14 -4.68 -23.05 25.12
N CYS A 15 -4.30 -22.95 23.85
CA CYS A 15 -5.24 -22.83 22.74
C CYS A 15 -4.84 -23.86 21.69
N GLU A 16 -5.43 -25.05 21.79
CA GLU A 16 -5.42 -26.07 20.74
C GLU A 16 -6.45 -25.67 19.68
N TYR A 17 -6.00 -25.34 18.47
CA TYR A 17 -6.89 -25.12 17.33
C TYR A 17 -6.87 -26.39 16.46
N GLN A 18 -7.90 -27.22 16.62
CA GLN A 18 -8.11 -28.40 15.76
C GLN A 18 -8.54 -27.95 14.36
N SER A 19 -7.78 -28.43 13.37
CA SER A 19 -8.07 -28.30 11.95
C SER A 19 -9.22 -29.24 11.57
N ARG A 20 -10.31 -28.69 11.02
CA ARG A 20 -11.30 -29.48 10.26
C ARG A 20 -11.22 -29.12 8.78
N SER A 21 -10.83 -30.13 8.02
CA SER A 21 -10.81 -30.20 6.57
C SER A 21 -12.22 -30.14 5.99
N LEU A 22 -12.38 -29.47 4.84
CA LEU A 22 -13.53 -29.63 3.96
C LEU A 22 -13.06 -30.28 2.66
N VAL A 23 -13.66 -31.44 2.40
CA VAL A 23 -13.48 -32.30 1.24
C VAL A 23 -14.43 -31.85 0.13
N GLY A 24 -13.86 -31.64 -1.06
CA GLY A 24 -14.35 -32.10 -2.37
C GLY A 24 -15.78 -31.80 -2.84
N ALA A 25 -15.88 -31.09 -3.96
CA ALA A 25 -16.84 -31.42 -5.02
C ALA A 25 -16.29 -30.98 -6.40
N GLN A 26 -15.81 -31.96 -7.17
CA GLN A 26 -15.62 -31.89 -8.63
C GLN A 26 -16.90 -32.33 -9.35
N LYS A 27 -17.24 -31.68 -10.46
CA LYS A 27 -18.00 -32.13 -11.66
C LYS A 27 -18.24 -30.87 -12.52
N SER A 28 -18.25 -30.85 -13.85
CA SER A 28 -18.11 -31.86 -14.89
C SER A 28 -17.94 -31.15 -16.24
N VAL A 29 -17.04 -31.69 -17.07
CA VAL A 29 -17.06 -31.84 -18.54
C VAL A 29 -18.18 -31.15 -19.35
N ASN A 30 -17.79 -30.40 -20.39
CA ASN A 30 -18.34 -30.57 -21.74
C ASN A 30 -17.34 -30.09 -22.82
N LYS A 31 -17.20 -30.93 -23.84
CA LYS A 31 -16.26 -30.86 -24.97
C LYS A 31 -17.09 -30.83 -26.27
N ALA A 32 -16.46 -30.33 -27.33
CA ALA A 32 -16.81 -30.48 -28.77
C ALA A 32 -17.61 -29.31 -29.38
N TYR A 33 -17.46 -28.89 -30.64
CA TYR A 33 -16.93 -29.50 -31.87
C TYR A 33 -16.26 -28.47 -32.80
N LEU A 34 -15.55 -29.01 -33.80
CA LEU A 34 -14.87 -28.38 -34.95
C LEU A 34 -15.73 -27.43 -35.81
N HIS A 35 -15.07 -26.45 -36.46
CA HIS A 35 -15.05 -26.36 -37.94
C HIS A 35 -13.94 -25.42 -38.46
N ARG A 36 -13.05 -25.96 -39.31
CA ARG A 36 -12.31 -25.19 -40.34
C ARG A 36 -13.20 -25.05 -41.58
N PRO A 37 -12.90 -24.06 -42.43
CA PRO A 37 -12.46 -24.42 -43.78
C PRO A 37 -11.24 -23.62 -44.27
N SER A 38 -10.48 -24.31 -45.12
CA SER A 38 -9.32 -23.86 -45.90
C SER A 38 -9.75 -23.33 -47.29
N ASP A 39 -8.81 -22.61 -47.95
CA ASP A 39 -8.55 -22.56 -49.41
C ASP A 39 -9.41 -21.58 -50.27
N ILE A 40 -8.93 -20.77 -51.25
CA ILE A 40 -7.85 -20.91 -52.25
C ILE A 40 -7.61 -19.56 -53.03
N LEU A 41 -6.33 -19.26 -53.32
CA LEU A 41 -5.65 -18.55 -54.45
C LEU A 41 -5.74 -17.02 -54.80
N PRO A 42 -4.69 -16.48 -55.50
CA PRO A 42 -4.25 -15.07 -55.49
C PRO A 42 -4.20 -14.39 -56.88
N SER A 43 -3.59 -13.19 -56.90
CA SER A 43 -2.91 -12.44 -57.99
C SER A 43 -3.62 -11.14 -58.45
N PRO A 44 -2.94 -10.16 -59.10
CA PRO A 44 -1.52 -10.07 -59.47
C PRO A 44 -0.80 -8.75 -59.07
N LEU A 45 0.53 -8.85 -59.02
CA LEU A 45 1.51 -7.75 -58.94
C LEU A 45 1.46 -6.83 -60.18
N LYS A 46 1.67 -5.53 -59.97
CA LYS A 46 2.17 -4.59 -60.98
C LYS A 46 3.34 -3.76 -60.42
N PRO A 47 4.28 -3.31 -61.28
CA PRO A 47 5.64 -2.95 -60.89
C PRO A 47 5.89 -1.43 -60.85
N SER A 48 7.11 -1.09 -60.42
CA SER A 48 7.83 0.19 -60.58
C SER A 48 7.28 1.36 -59.75
N THR A 49 8.07 2.23 -59.11
CA THR A 49 9.38 2.78 -59.51
C THR A 49 10.05 3.40 -58.27
N SER A 50 11.38 3.50 -58.33
CA SER A 50 12.29 4.22 -57.44
C SER A 50 11.74 5.47 -56.73
N ASN A 51 12.12 5.63 -55.46
CA ASN A 51 12.76 6.86 -54.98
C ASN A 51 13.60 6.56 -53.73
N VAL A 52 14.90 6.77 -53.89
CA VAL A 52 15.82 7.05 -52.80
C VAL A 52 15.38 8.38 -52.20
N GLU A 53 15.16 8.47 -50.89
CA GLU A 53 15.43 9.68 -50.10
C GLU A 53 15.35 9.40 -48.59
N ILE A 54 16.51 9.62 -47.96
CA ILE A 54 16.69 10.38 -46.71
C ILE A 54 16.22 9.74 -45.39
N VAL A 55 17.24 9.23 -44.70
CA VAL A 55 17.44 9.24 -43.25
C VAL A 55 16.62 10.32 -42.53
N SER A 56 15.76 9.89 -41.62
CA SER A 56 15.48 10.65 -40.40
C SER A 56 15.37 9.66 -39.24
N LYS A 57 16.54 9.37 -38.67
CA LYS A 57 16.70 8.85 -37.32
C LYS A 57 16.05 9.88 -36.41
N SER A 58 14.78 9.68 -36.05
CA SER A 58 14.10 10.48 -35.05
C SER A 58 14.74 10.14 -33.71
N GLU A 59 15.82 10.87 -33.41
CA GLU A 59 16.30 11.05 -32.05
C GLU A 59 15.12 11.64 -31.28
N GLU A 60 14.48 10.80 -30.47
CA GLU A 60 13.60 11.23 -29.41
C GLU A 60 14.45 12.12 -28.50
N ALA A 61 14.43 13.42 -28.78
CA ALA A 61 14.95 14.43 -27.89
C ALA A 61 14.16 14.27 -26.59
N VAL A 62 14.76 13.57 -25.63
CA VAL A 62 14.29 13.48 -24.25
C VAL A 62 14.29 14.89 -23.70
N GLN A 63 13.19 15.62 -23.94
CA GLN A 63 12.92 16.90 -23.33
C GLN A 63 12.91 16.66 -21.82
N LYS A 64 14.01 17.05 -21.18
CA LYS A 64 14.12 17.07 -19.72
C LYS A 64 13.07 18.05 -19.21
N LYS A 65 11.90 17.51 -18.84
CA LYS A 65 10.81 18.27 -18.22
C LYS A 65 11.38 19.03 -17.02
N THR A 66 11.06 20.30 -16.91
CA THR A 66 11.52 21.08 -15.76
C THR A 66 10.83 20.58 -14.48
N ARG A 67 11.47 20.70 -13.30
CA ARG A 67 10.87 20.32 -12.00
C ARG A 67 9.49 20.94 -11.79
N SER A 68 9.30 22.17 -12.28
CA SER A 68 8.02 22.89 -12.23
C SER A 68 6.92 22.21 -13.04
N GLU A 69 7.22 21.71 -14.24
CA GLU A 69 6.27 20.97 -15.08
C GLU A 69 5.90 19.61 -14.47
N ILE A 70 6.88 18.92 -13.89
CA ILE A 70 6.67 17.65 -13.17
C ILE A 70 5.70 17.87 -12.01
N LEU A 71 5.95 18.88 -11.18
CA LEU A 71 5.07 19.20 -10.04
C LEU A 71 3.66 19.57 -10.51
N LYS A 72 3.52 20.39 -11.56
CA LYS A 72 2.19 20.72 -12.13
C LYS A 72 1.42 19.47 -12.58
N LYS A 73 2.09 18.51 -13.21
CA LYS A 73 1.48 17.24 -13.63
C LYS A 73 1.04 16.41 -12.43
N ILE A 74 1.91 16.29 -11.41
CA ILE A 74 1.60 15.58 -10.17
C ILE A 74 0.40 16.19 -9.46
N PHE A 75 0.37 17.52 -9.30
CA PHE A 75 -0.76 18.21 -8.68
C PHE A 75 -2.06 18.00 -9.44
N LYS A 76 -2.02 17.99 -10.77
CA LYS A 76 -3.18 17.69 -11.61
C LYS A 76 -3.69 16.25 -11.40
N SER A 77 -2.82 15.30 -11.07
CA SER A 77 -3.21 13.92 -10.79
C SER A 77 -3.88 13.72 -9.42
N GLY A 78 -3.77 14.71 -8.52
CA GLY A 78 -4.40 14.69 -7.21
C GLY A 78 -3.68 13.82 -6.16
N PRO A 79 -4.27 13.74 -4.94
CA PRO A 79 -3.73 12.93 -3.86
C PRO A 79 -3.75 11.43 -4.18
N ARG A 80 -2.77 10.69 -3.67
CA ARG A 80 -2.69 9.23 -3.81
C ARG A 80 -2.87 8.54 -2.47
N VAL A 81 -3.38 7.32 -2.49
CA VAL A 81 -3.53 6.49 -1.29
C VAL A 81 -2.76 5.19 -1.48
N PHE A 82 -1.87 4.88 -0.54
CA PHE A 82 -1.12 3.63 -0.54
C PHE A 82 -1.34 2.86 0.76
N SER A 83 -1.61 1.57 0.65
CA SER A 83 -1.85 0.71 1.81
C SER A 83 -0.70 -0.26 2.00
N GLY A 84 -0.18 -0.39 3.22
CA GLY A 84 0.91 -1.31 3.48
C GLY A 84 1.29 -1.48 4.96
N PRO A 85 2.17 -2.43 5.27
CA PRO A 85 2.78 -2.55 6.59
C PRO A 85 3.65 -1.32 6.88
N VAL A 86 3.96 -1.10 8.16
CA VAL A 86 4.70 0.08 8.66
C VAL A 86 6.02 0.23 7.92
N GLU A 87 6.78 -0.87 7.78
CA GLU A 87 8.09 -0.85 7.15
C GLU A 87 8.04 -0.36 5.69
N LYS A 88 7.04 -0.83 4.91
CA LYS A 88 6.89 -0.43 3.51
C LYS A 88 6.47 1.03 3.40
N VAL A 89 5.52 1.47 4.23
CA VAL A 89 5.06 2.87 4.23
C VAL A 89 6.21 3.83 4.53
N LEU A 90 7.07 3.50 5.51
CA LEU A 90 8.25 4.32 5.81
C LEU A 90 9.23 4.40 4.61
N LYS A 91 9.45 3.28 3.91
CA LYS A 91 10.28 3.26 2.70
C LYS A 91 9.67 4.10 1.58
N TRP A 92 8.39 3.91 1.28
CA TRP A 92 7.69 4.68 0.25
C TRP A 92 7.66 6.17 0.55
N HIS A 93 7.44 6.57 1.81
CA HIS A 93 7.44 7.98 2.17
C HIS A 93 8.77 8.65 1.88
N LYS A 94 9.89 7.98 2.21
CA LYS A 94 11.24 8.48 1.91
C LYS A 94 11.48 8.64 0.41
N SER A 95 10.99 7.72 -0.42
CA SER A 95 11.14 7.82 -1.88
C SER A 95 10.24 8.89 -2.50
N LEU A 96 9.02 9.07 -1.98
CA LEU A 96 8.03 9.96 -2.59
C LEU A 96 8.10 11.40 -2.10
N GLN A 97 8.70 11.67 -0.93
CA GLN A 97 8.83 13.03 -0.39
C GLN A 97 9.65 13.94 -1.32
N GLU A 98 10.64 13.39 -2.03
CA GLU A 98 11.51 14.16 -2.93
C GLU A 98 10.79 14.56 -4.23
N ILE A 99 9.86 13.69 -4.66
CA ILE A 99 8.99 13.87 -5.83
C ILE A 99 7.91 14.93 -5.56
N GLY A 100 7.50 15.11 -4.30
CA GLY A 100 6.50 16.10 -3.91
C GLY A 100 5.05 15.68 -4.17
N VAL A 101 4.79 14.37 -4.34
CA VAL A 101 3.43 13.83 -4.44
C VAL A 101 2.74 13.90 -3.07
N LEU A 102 1.49 14.37 -3.04
CA LEU A 102 0.66 14.27 -1.85
C LEU A 102 0.14 12.84 -1.69
N VAL A 103 0.57 12.17 -0.62
CA VAL A 103 0.23 10.77 -0.34
C VAL A 103 -0.41 10.60 1.02
N LEU A 104 -1.53 9.89 1.03
CA LEU A 104 -2.14 9.31 2.22
C LEU A 104 -1.74 7.85 2.33
N TYR A 105 -1.53 7.41 3.56
CA TYR A 105 -1.16 6.04 3.86
C TYR A 105 -2.24 5.36 4.68
N GLU A 106 -2.55 4.14 4.30
CA GLU A 106 -3.32 3.20 5.10
C GLU A 106 -2.36 2.14 5.68
N ILE A 107 -2.36 1.99 6.99
CA ILE A 107 -1.53 1.03 7.71
C ILE A 107 -2.44 0.07 8.48
N VAL A 108 -2.11 -1.21 8.45
CA VAL A 108 -2.68 -2.22 9.36
C VAL A 108 -1.53 -2.85 10.14
N ALA A 109 -1.47 -2.59 11.44
CA ALA A 109 -0.32 -2.93 12.27
C ALA A 109 -0.68 -3.13 13.75
N LYS A 110 0.23 -3.72 14.55
CA LYS A 110 0.05 -3.88 15.99
C LYS A 110 0.26 -2.51 16.67
N CYS A 111 -0.76 -2.02 17.36
CA CYS A 111 -0.66 -0.93 18.32
C CYS A 111 -0.16 -1.48 19.65
N VAL A 112 0.97 -0.96 20.13
CA VAL A 112 1.62 -1.42 21.36
C VAL A 112 1.48 -0.44 22.51
N ASN A 113 1.12 0.81 22.22
CA ASN A 113 0.96 1.86 23.24
C ASN A 113 0.00 2.93 22.72
N VAL A 114 -0.82 3.47 23.62
CA VAL A 114 -1.69 4.63 23.41
C VAL A 114 -1.50 5.55 24.61
N ARG A 115 -1.13 6.81 24.35
CA ARG A 115 -0.97 7.83 25.38
C ARG A 115 -1.78 9.07 25.02
N PRO A 116 -2.65 9.56 25.92
CA PRO A 116 -3.23 10.89 25.76
C PRO A 116 -2.14 11.96 25.88
N THR A 117 -2.38 13.11 25.26
CA THR A 117 -1.54 14.32 25.39
C THR A 117 -2.42 15.53 25.72
N GLU A 118 -1.79 16.65 26.08
CA GLU A 118 -2.43 17.81 26.72
C GLU A 118 -3.39 18.61 25.81
N THR A 119 -3.58 18.23 24.55
CA THR A 119 -4.25 19.06 23.53
C THR A 119 -5.14 18.24 22.58
N CYS A 120 -6.10 17.48 23.12
CA CYS A 120 -7.03 16.59 22.37
C CYS A 120 -6.34 15.55 21.46
N ALA A 121 -5.02 15.44 21.54
CA ALA A 121 -4.24 14.52 20.75
C ALA A 121 -4.00 13.21 21.52
N LYS A 122 -4.11 12.10 20.79
CA LYS A 122 -3.72 10.77 21.23
C LYS A 122 -2.52 10.31 20.41
N ASN A 123 -1.46 9.97 21.12
CA ASN A 123 -0.25 9.41 20.54
C ASN A 123 -0.31 7.88 20.62
N LEU A 124 -0.30 7.21 19.48
CA LEU A 124 -0.19 5.77 19.39
C LEU A 124 1.20 5.40 18.90
N VAL A 125 1.69 4.25 19.37
CA VAL A 125 2.87 3.60 18.80
C VAL A 125 2.40 2.35 18.09
N VAL A 126 2.62 2.32 16.76
CA VAL A 126 2.27 1.19 15.90
C VAL A 126 3.53 0.57 15.31
N ARG A 127 3.55 -0.74 15.16
CA ARG A 127 4.68 -1.47 14.57
C ARG A 127 4.22 -2.76 13.90
N ASP A 128 5.00 -3.20 12.91
CA ASP A 128 4.94 -4.57 12.43
C ASP A 128 5.57 -5.51 13.47
N GLU A 129 5.36 -6.82 13.33
CA GLU A 129 5.79 -7.85 14.30
C GLU A 129 7.27 -7.74 14.68
N ASN A 130 8.15 -7.61 13.68
CA ASN A 130 9.59 -7.41 13.87
C ASN A 130 10.10 -6.12 13.21
N GLY A 131 9.19 -5.20 12.90
CA GLY A 131 9.49 -3.99 12.13
C GLY A 131 9.79 -2.77 12.99
N PRO A 132 10.12 -1.64 12.34
CA PRO A 132 10.28 -0.35 13.01
C PRO A 132 8.96 0.11 13.65
N ALA A 133 9.07 0.92 14.70
CA ALA A 133 7.94 1.60 15.29
C ALA A 133 7.69 2.94 14.58
N MET A 134 6.41 3.28 14.45
CA MET A 134 5.95 4.56 13.93
C MET A 134 5.05 5.23 14.96
N GLN A 135 5.26 6.53 15.15
CA GLN A 135 4.36 7.34 15.96
C GLN A 135 3.15 7.73 15.11
N VAL A 136 1.96 7.51 15.66
CA VAL A 136 0.70 7.99 15.07
C VAL A 136 0.11 9.04 16.00
N VAL A 137 -0.24 10.21 15.46
CA VAL A 137 -0.91 11.28 16.19
C VAL A 137 -2.33 11.40 15.65
N TYR A 138 -3.31 11.18 16.51
CA TYR A 138 -4.73 11.37 16.20
C TYR A 138 -5.28 12.54 17.01
N TYR A 139 -6.00 13.45 16.38
CA TYR A 139 -6.63 14.58 17.06
C TYR A 139 -8.13 14.35 17.19
N GLU A 140 -8.64 14.40 18.41
CA GLU A 140 -10.06 14.25 18.73
C GLU A 140 -10.78 15.60 18.63
N ILE A 141 -10.85 16.15 17.41
CA ILE A 141 -11.54 17.43 17.14
C ILE A 141 -13.00 17.15 16.81
N ASP A 142 -13.24 16.49 15.67
CA ASP A 142 -14.60 16.21 15.19
C ASP A 142 -15.12 14.85 15.70
N PHE A 143 -14.20 13.90 15.93
CA PHE A 143 -14.53 12.52 16.31
C PHE A 143 -13.62 12.02 17.42
N LEU A 144 -14.21 11.27 18.36
CA LEU A 144 -13.45 10.56 19.38
C LEU A 144 -12.85 9.29 18.79
N MET A 145 -11.61 9.00 19.17
CA MET A 145 -10.97 7.73 18.84
C MET A 145 -11.70 6.60 19.57
N PRO A 146 -12.02 5.48 18.89
CA PRO A 146 -12.59 4.32 19.57
C PRO A 146 -11.68 3.86 20.70
N GLU A 147 -12.26 3.18 21.70
CA GLU A 147 -11.47 2.62 22.80
C GLU A 147 -10.54 1.53 22.26
N ILE A 148 -9.22 1.77 22.37
CA ILE A 148 -8.17 0.89 21.90
C ILE A 148 -7.38 0.45 23.12
N ARG A 149 -7.33 -0.87 23.35
CA ARG A 149 -6.58 -1.49 24.45
C ARG A 149 -5.37 -2.25 23.88
N PRO A 150 -4.15 -1.69 23.96
CA PRO A 150 -2.95 -2.39 23.52
C PRO A 150 -2.64 -3.64 24.39
N PRO A 151 -2.01 -4.69 23.81
CA PRO A 151 -1.66 -4.81 22.40
C PRO A 151 -2.87 -5.22 21.54
N CYS A 152 -3.08 -4.54 20.42
CA CYS A 152 -4.13 -4.92 19.46
C CYS A 152 -3.74 -4.52 18.03
N THR A 153 -4.41 -5.06 17.02
CA THR A 153 -4.19 -4.67 15.62
C THR A 153 -5.14 -3.54 15.23
N VAL A 154 -4.60 -2.47 14.69
CA VAL A 154 -5.35 -1.28 14.29
C VAL A 154 -5.20 -1.02 12.80
N ARG A 155 -6.23 -0.44 12.19
CA ARG A 155 -6.16 0.19 10.88
C ARG A 155 -6.10 1.69 11.07
N VAL A 156 -5.12 2.32 10.43
CA VAL A 156 -4.85 3.75 10.52
C VAL A 156 -4.79 4.32 9.12
N ILE A 157 -5.50 5.44 8.88
CA ILE A 157 -5.36 6.24 7.66
C ILE A 157 -4.85 7.62 8.06
N GLY A 158 -3.81 8.09 7.37
CA GLY A 158 -3.24 9.41 7.65
C GLY A 158 -2.28 9.91 6.60
N LYS A 159 -1.66 11.06 6.87
CA LYS A 159 -0.54 11.59 6.09
C LYS A 159 0.74 11.51 6.91
N MET A 160 1.85 11.23 6.25
CA MET A 160 3.16 11.30 6.92
C MET A 160 3.56 12.76 7.12
N VAL A 161 4.19 13.04 8.27
CA VAL A 161 4.83 14.32 8.55
C VAL A 161 6.21 14.32 7.90
N ALA A 162 6.47 15.31 7.04
CA ALA A 162 7.74 15.42 6.34
C ALA A 162 8.94 15.40 7.31
N GLY A 163 9.97 14.61 6.97
CA GLY A 163 11.19 14.50 7.76
C GLY A 163 11.06 13.69 9.07
N ALA A 164 9.93 13.01 9.31
CA ALA A 164 9.73 12.22 10.53
C ALA A 164 9.12 10.84 10.26
N ASN A 165 9.36 9.88 11.15
CA ASN A 165 8.64 8.59 11.18
C ASN A 165 7.30 8.74 11.93
N ARG A 166 6.54 9.78 11.58
CA ARG A 166 5.31 10.18 12.28
C ARG A 166 4.17 10.33 11.29
N LEU A 167 3.06 9.66 11.56
CA LEU A 167 1.83 9.73 10.79
C LEU A 167 0.81 10.58 11.54
N GLN A 168 0.29 11.62 10.90
CA GLN A 168 -0.90 12.31 11.37
C GLN A 168 -2.13 11.55 10.87
N ALA A 169 -2.83 10.89 11.78
CA ALA A 169 -4.00 10.09 11.46
C ALA A 169 -5.27 10.94 11.33
N PHE A 170 -6.05 10.62 10.30
CA PHE A 170 -7.41 11.10 10.09
C PHE A 170 -8.44 10.06 10.55
N ASN A 171 -8.07 8.78 10.52
CA ASN A 171 -8.92 7.70 10.99
C ASN A 171 -8.08 6.64 11.72
N VAL A 172 -8.56 6.20 12.87
CA VAL A 172 -8.01 5.08 13.63
C VAL A 172 -9.17 4.18 14.06
N ARG A 173 -9.06 2.88 13.79
CA ARG A 173 -10.01 1.87 14.28
C ARG A 173 -9.32 0.55 14.51
N LEU A 174 -9.98 -0.35 15.26
CA LEU A 174 -9.57 -1.75 15.30
C LEU A 174 -9.58 -2.34 13.89
N ALA A 175 -8.56 -3.15 13.58
CA ALA A 175 -8.51 -3.86 12.31
C ALA A 175 -9.48 -5.05 12.34
N THR A 176 -10.20 -5.24 11.24
CA THR A 176 -11.01 -6.42 10.98
C THR A 176 -10.15 -7.54 10.40
N GLY A 177 -10.68 -8.77 10.38
CA GLY A 177 -10.01 -9.90 9.73
C GLY A 177 -9.71 -9.62 8.25
N ASP A 178 -10.65 -8.97 7.55
CA ASP A 178 -10.49 -8.61 6.15
C ASP A 178 -9.37 -7.59 5.94
N ASP A 179 -9.26 -6.58 6.80
CA ASP A 179 -8.18 -5.58 6.71
C ASP A 179 -6.81 -6.24 6.71
N VAL A 180 -6.63 -7.24 7.58
CA VAL A 180 -5.39 -8.01 7.72
C VAL A 180 -5.19 -8.95 6.52
N ALA A 181 -6.22 -9.72 6.15
CA ALA A 181 -6.13 -10.73 5.09
C ALA A 181 -5.85 -10.11 3.72
N THR A 182 -6.36 -8.91 3.46
CA THR A 182 -6.24 -8.24 2.15
C THR A 182 -5.07 -7.27 2.07
N LEU A 183 -4.42 -6.95 3.19
CA LEU A 183 -3.26 -6.04 3.24
C LEU A 183 -2.13 -6.46 2.29
N PRO A 184 -1.70 -7.74 2.20
CA PRO A 184 -0.59 -8.12 1.31
C PRO A 184 -0.87 -7.79 -0.16
N ARG A 185 -2.11 -8.01 -0.61
CA ARG A 185 -2.54 -7.69 -1.98
C ARG A 185 -2.56 -6.18 -2.22
N ARG A 186 -3.13 -5.37 -1.30
CA ARG A 186 -3.11 -3.91 -1.43
C ARG A 186 -1.68 -3.34 -1.40
N ALA A 187 -0.80 -3.94 -0.58
CA ALA A 187 0.59 -3.55 -0.49
C ALA A 187 1.39 -3.88 -1.75
N ALA A 188 1.07 -4.97 -2.45
CA ALA A 188 1.68 -5.30 -3.73
C ALA A 188 1.30 -4.28 -4.82
N VAL A 189 0.01 -3.93 -4.92
CA VAL A 189 -0.47 -2.88 -5.85
C VAL A 189 0.17 -1.53 -5.53
N SER A 190 0.21 -1.17 -4.26
CA SER A 190 0.85 0.08 -3.81
C SER A 190 2.35 0.10 -4.17
N ALA A 191 3.07 -1.00 -3.93
CA ALA A 191 4.48 -1.11 -4.30
C ALA A 191 4.72 -0.90 -5.80
N HIS A 192 3.88 -1.51 -6.65
CA HIS A 192 3.95 -1.32 -8.10
C HIS A 192 3.71 0.14 -8.51
N HIS A 193 2.72 0.81 -7.91
CA HIS A 193 2.46 2.22 -8.19
C HIS A 193 3.57 3.14 -7.70
N VAL A 194 4.15 2.86 -6.52
CA VAL A 194 5.28 3.61 -5.99
C VAL A 194 6.49 3.46 -6.91
N TYR A 195 6.78 2.24 -7.37
CA TYR A 195 7.84 1.98 -8.33
C TYR A 195 7.66 2.83 -9.61
N ASN A 196 6.48 2.79 -10.23
CA ASN A 196 6.22 3.57 -11.44
C ASN A 196 6.37 5.08 -11.22
N LEU A 197 5.97 5.60 -10.05
CA LEU A 197 6.17 7.01 -9.72
C LEU A 197 7.64 7.37 -9.58
N CYS A 198 8.43 6.49 -8.96
CA CYS A 198 9.87 6.68 -8.83
C CYS A 198 10.59 6.56 -10.19
N GLU A 199 10.16 5.70 -11.09
CA GLU A 199 10.73 5.63 -12.45
C GLU A 199 10.33 6.84 -13.31
N GLU A 200 9.09 7.29 -13.21
CA GLU A 200 8.58 8.38 -14.05
C GLU A 200 9.04 9.77 -13.58
N TYR A 201 9.20 9.96 -12.27
CA TYR A 201 9.46 11.26 -11.65
C TYR A 201 10.62 11.29 -10.66
N GLY A 202 11.23 10.14 -10.35
CA GLY A 202 12.48 10.09 -9.61
C GLY A 202 13.61 10.62 -10.48
N SER A 203 14.49 11.40 -9.86
CA SER A 203 15.62 12.08 -10.49
C SER A 203 16.93 11.38 -10.23
#